data_AF-A0A6L5DYB4-F1
#
_entry.id   AF-A0A6L5DYB4-F1
#
_cell.length_a   1.000
_cell.length_b   1.000
_cell.length_c   1.000
_cell.angle_alpha   90.00
_cell.angle_beta   90.00
_cell.angle_gamma   90.00
#
_symmetry.space_group_name_H-M   'P 1'
#
loop_
_entity.id
_entity.type
_entity.pdbx_description
1 polymer ?
#
loop_
_entity_poly.entity_id
_entity_poly.type
_entity_poly.pdbx_seq_one_letter_code
_entity_poly.pdbx_strand_id
1 'polypeptide(L)'
;MKIVQGSLILLFIFISSTLSAKSFSVAEKRADLITDWMEKKLELNSEQTSKVKVLNLECEKEIERLTSEKDGFLCMQAVRDSLLQKENNFKEILTTQQLTSYRKNKCELKEKLKKLFKRL
;
A
#
# COMPACT_ATOMS: atom_id res chain seq x y z
N MET A 1 65.86 -9.54 1.85
CA MET A 1 65.45 -8.61 0.77
C MET A 1 63.94 -8.59 0.70
N LYS A 2 63.34 -7.39 0.70
CA LYS A 2 61.90 -7.17 0.58
C LYS A 2 61.52 -7.34 -0.89
N ILE A 3 60.59 -8.25 -1.20
CA ILE A 3 59.86 -8.21 -2.46
C ILE A 3 58.44 -7.76 -2.12
N VAL A 4 58.07 -6.68 -2.79
CA VAL A 4 56.89 -5.85 -2.61
C VAL A 4 55.80 -6.32 -3.56
N GLN A 5 54.56 -6.24 -3.08
CA GLN A 5 53.27 -6.18 -3.79
C GLN A 5 53.05 -7.08 -5.00
N GLY A 6 52.03 -7.91 -4.86
CA GLY A 6 51.24 -8.35 -6.01
C GLY A 6 50.52 -9.65 -5.74
N SER A 7 49.57 -9.65 -4.80
CA SER A 7 48.57 -10.73 -4.77
C SER A 7 47.28 -10.24 -4.13
N LEU A 8 46.30 -10.14 -5.03
CA LEU A 8 44.89 -9.87 -4.85
C LEU A 8 44.30 -10.88 -3.86
N ILE A 9 44.16 -10.52 -2.59
CA ILE A 9 43.40 -11.32 -1.63
C ILE A 9 41.93 -10.94 -1.78
N LEU A 10 41.17 -11.86 -2.37
CA LEU A 10 39.71 -11.89 -2.41
C LEU A 10 39.17 -11.78 -0.98
N LEU A 11 38.61 -10.61 -0.66
CA LEU A 11 37.89 -10.37 0.58
C LEU A 11 36.48 -10.96 0.46
N PHE A 12 36.31 -12.23 0.79
CA PHE A 12 34.99 -12.80 1.08
C PHE A 12 34.52 -12.24 2.42
N ILE A 13 33.94 -11.03 2.40
CA ILE A 13 33.07 -10.61 3.51
C ILE A 13 31.80 -11.44 3.37
N PHE A 14 31.65 -12.43 4.24
CA PHE A 14 30.34 -12.96 4.60
C PHE A 14 29.55 -11.77 5.15
N ILE A 15 28.79 -11.10 4.29
CA ILE A 15 27.74 -10.18 4.74
C ILE A 15 26.68 -11.10 5.32
N SER A 16 26.70 -11.19 6.65
CA SER A 16 25.62 -11.69 7.48
C SER A 16 24.30 -11.24 6.88
N SER A 17 23.47 -12.20 6.49
CA SER A 17 22.11 -12.06 5.97
C SER A 17 21.60 -10.62 6.04
N THR A 18 21.66 -9.90 4.93
CA THR A 18 20.77 -8.75 4.79
C THR A 18 19.37 -9.33 4.93
N LEU A 19 18.75 -9.06 6.08
CA LEU A 19 17.30 -9.08 6.21
C LEU A 19 16.81 -8.39 4.94
N SER A 20 16.20 -9.16 4.04
CA SER A 20 15.66 -8.59 2.81
C SER A 20 14.75 -7.46 3.26
N ALA A 21 15.19 -6.23 3.05
CA ALA A 21 14.34 -5.06 3.23
C ALA A 21 13.21 -5.30 2.23
N LYS A 22 12.11 -5.89 2.70
CA LYS A 22 10.99 -6.26 1.85
C LYS A 22 10.58 -4.99 1.11
N SER A 23 10.91 -4.91 -0.17
CA SER A 23 10.52 -3.80 -1.01
C SER A 23 9.02 -3.95 -1.22
N PHE A 24 8.22 -3.32 -0.37
CA PHE A 24 6.77 -3.37 -0.47
C PHE A 24 6.34 -2.86 -1.85
N SER A 25 5.41 -3.57 -2.48
CA SER A 25 4.85 -3.14 -3.77
C SER A 25 4.15 -1.78 -3.61
N VAL A 26 3.91 -1.08 -4.72
CA VAL A 26 3.19 0.21 -4.66
C VAL A 26 1.78 -0.03 -4.09
N ALA A 27 1.13 -1.12 -4.47
CA ALA A 27 -0.14 -1.55 -3.87
C ALA A 27 -0.05 -1.73 -2.34
N GLU A 28 0.95 -2.44 -1.81
CA GLU A 28 1.12 -2.63 -0.36
C GLU A 28 1.31 -1.28 0.36
N LYS A 29 2.16 -0.38 -0.18
CA LYS A 29 2.37 0.95 0.41
C LYS A 29 1.11 1.81 0.42
N ARG A 30 0.31 1.77 -0.66
CA ARG A 30 -0.97 2.49 -0.72
C ARG A 30 -1.97 1.90 0.29
N ALA A 31 -2.06 0.57 0.36
CA ALA A 31 -2.96 -0.12 1.28
C ALA A 31 -2.64 0.18 2.74
N ASP A 32 -1.36 0.17 3.13
CA ASP A 32 -0.95 0.54 4.49
C ASP A 32 -1.28 2.00 4.80
N LEU A 33 -0.98 2.94 3.89
CA LEU A 33 -1.32 4.36 4.09
C LEU A 33 -2.83 4.58 4.27
N ILE A 34 -3.66 3.90 3.46
CA ILE A 34 -5.12 3.96 3.58
C ILE A 34 -5.57 3.38 4.92
N THR A 35 -5.00 2.24 5.32
CA THR A 35 -5.36 1.55 6.57
C THR A 35 -4.99 2.40 7.79
N ASP A 36 -3.77 2.93 7.86
CA ASP A 36 -3.32 3.82 8.92
C ASP A 36 -4.19 5.08 9.02
N TRP A 37 -4.60 5.62 7.87
CA TRP A 37 -5.48 6.77 7.85
C TRP A 37 -6.87 6.41 8.38
N MET A 38 -7.43 5.28 7.96
CA MET A 38 -8.74 4.82 8.42
C MET A 38 -8.72 4.50 9.91
N GLU A 39 -7.71 3.80 10.40
CA GLU A 39 -7.53 3.48 11.83
C GLU A 39 -7.59 4.76 12.68
N LYS A 40 -6.80 5.78 12.31
CA LYS A 40 -6.73 7.04 13.05
C LYS A 40 -7.97 7.92 12.88
N LYS A 41 -8.51 8.02 11.67
CA LYS A 41 -9.61 8.94 11.34
C LYS A 41 -10.97 8.39 11.78
N LEU A 42 -11.13 7.08 11.78
CA LEU A 42 -12.39 6.39 12.07
C LEU A 42 -12.36 5.67 13.42
N GLU A 43 -11.24 5.75 14.14
CA GLU A 43 -11.04 5.11 15.45
C GLU A 43 -11.36 3.61 15.37
N LEU A 44 -10.79 2.94 14.37
CA LEU A 44 -11.05 1.51 14.16
C LEU A 44 -10.49 0.70 15.34
N ASN A 45 -11.24 -0.29 15.79
CA ASN A 45 -10.71 -1.28 16.72
C ASN A 45 -9.77 -2.27 16.00
N SER A 46 -9.09 -3.13 16.76
CA SER A 46 -8.11 -4.08 16.19
C SER A 46 -8.72 -5.06 15.18
N GLU A 47 -9.93 -5.54 15.43
CA GLU A 47 -10.64 -6.45 14.52
C GLU A 47 -11.00 -5.74 13.21
N GLN A 48 -11.58 -4.54 13.30
CA GLN A 48 -11.91 -3.72 12.14
C GLN A 48 -10.66 -3.36 11.33
N THR A 49 -9.58 -2.96 12.00
CA THR A 49 -8.31 -2.62 11.36
C THR A 49 -7.75 -3.80 10.57
N SER A 50 -7.81 -5.01 11.14
CA SER A 50 -7.35 -6.23 10.46
C SER A 50 -8.17 -6.53 9.20
N LYS A 51 -9.51 -6.44 9.28
CA LYS A 51 -10.41 -6.65 8.12
C LYS A 51 -10.24 -5.56 7.05
N VAL A 52 -10.14 -4.29 7.47
CA VAL A 52 -9.91 -3.15 6.57
C VAL A 52 -8.57 -3.28 5.86
N LYS A 53 -7.51 -3.73 6.55
CA LYS A 53 -6.18 -3.93 5.95
C LYS A 53 -6.22 -4.93 4.80
N VAL A 54 -6.86 -6.09 5.01
CA VAL A 54 -7.02 -7.13 3.99
C VAL A 54 -7.76 -6.56 2.77
N LEU A 55 -8.92 -5.94 3.02
CA LEU A 55 -9.77 -5.41 1.96
C LEU A 55 -9.09 -4.26 1.18
N ASN A 56 -8.33 -3.39 1.85
CA ASN A 56 -7.55 -2.36 1.19
C ASN A 56 -6.46 -2.97 0.31
N LEU A 57 -5.74 -3.98 0.80
CA LEU A 57 -4.68 -4.63 0.02
C LEU A 57 -5.24 -5.32 -1.23
N GLU A 58 -6.36 -6.01 -1.12
CA GLU A 58 -7.04 -6.64 -2.26
C GLU A 58 -7.43 -5.60 -3.32
N CYS A 59 -8.06 -4.51 -2.90
CA CYS A 59 -8.45 -3.43 -3.81
C CYS A 59 -7.24 -2.77 -4.48
N GLU A 60 -6.17 -2.49 -3.73
CA GLU A 60 -4.98 -1.84 -4.29
C GLU A 60 -4.19 -2.74 -5.25
N LYS A 61 -4.16 -4.06 -5.00
CA LYS A 61 -3.62 -5.05 -5.95
C LYS A 61 -4.46 -5.13 -7.21
N GLU A 62 -5.78 -5.10 -7.08
CA GLU A 62 -6.67 -5.10 -8.24
C GLU A 62 -6.52 -3.82 -9.06
N ILE A 63 -6.39 -2.66 -8.41
CA ILE A 63 -6.11 -1.40 -9.10
C ILE A 63 -4.77 -1.47 -9.84
N GLU A 64 -3.71 -1.98 -9.20
CA GLU A 64 -2.40 -2.15 -9.84
C GLU A 64 -2.50 -3.03 -11.10
N ARG A 65 -3.17 -4.17 -10.98
CA ARG A 65 -3.46 -5.08 -12.12
C ARG A 65 -4.26 -4.38 -13.22
N LEU A 66 -5.37 -3.72 -12.88
CA LEU A 66 -6.22 -3.00 -13.84
C LEU A 66 -5.45 -1.90 -14.58
N THR A 67 -4.60 -1.16 -13.88
CA THR A 67 -3.76 -0.11 -14.48
C THR A 67 -2.64 -0.66 -15.36
N SER A 68 -2.30 -1.95 -15.24
CA SER A 68 -1.35 -2.62 -16.12
C SER A 68 -1.99 -3.25 -17.36
N GLU A 69 -3.28 -3.57 -17.31
CA GLU A 69 -4.00 -4.29 -18.37
C GLU A 69 -4.92 -3.41 -19.21
N LYS A 70 -5.34 -2.27 -18.68
CA LYS A 70 -6.34 -1.40 -19.30
C LYS A 70 -5.82 0.03 -19.36
N ASP A 71 -6.25 0.73 -20.40
CA ASP A 71 -5.93 2.14 -20.61
C ASP A 71 -7.18 3.03 -20.70
N GLY A 72 -6.95 4.33 -20.56
CA GLY A 72 -7.94 5.37 -20.82
C GLY A 72 -9.23 5.20 -20.02
N PHE A 73 -10.37 5.37 -20.71
CA PHE A 73 -11.69 5.35 -20.08
C PHE A 73 -12.03 4.01 -19.42
N LEU A 74 -11.70 2.88 -20.06
CA LEU A 74 -11.99 1.55 -19.52
C LEU A 74 -11.23 1.28 -18.23
N CYS A 75 -9.98 1.72 -18.15
CA CYS A 75 -9.19 1.66 -16.91
C CYS A 75 -9.85 2.50 -15.80
N MET A 76 -10.21 3.75 -16.10
CA MET A 76 -10.84 4.64 -15.13
C MET A 76 -12.17 4.07 -14.60
N GLN A 77 -12.98 3.47 -15.48
CA GLN A 77 -14.24 2.83 -15.09
C GLN A 77 -13.98 1.63 -14.17
N ALA A 78 -13.09 0.72 -14.55
CA ALA A 78 -12.79 -0.47 -13.76
C ALA A 78 -12.20 -0.12 -12.37
N VAL A 79 -11.31 0.88 -12.31
CA VAL A 79 -10.76 1.38 -11.04
C VAL A 79 -11.86 1.99 -10.18
N ARG A 80 -12.77 2.78 -10.75
CA ARG A 80 -13.92 3.33 -10.03
C ARG A 80 -14.80 2.22 -9.46
N ASP A 81 -15.08 1.19 -10.24
CA ASP A 81 -15.92 0.07 -9.83
C ASP A 81 -15.27 -0.74 -8.71
N SER A 82 -13.96 -0.99 -8.78
CA SER A 82 -13.19 -1.62 -7.69
C SER A 82 -13.25 -0.80 -6.39
N LEU A 83 -13.10 0.53 -6.48
CA LEU A 83 -13.22 1.42 -5.31
C LEU A 83 -14.64 1.43 -4.72
N LEU A 84 -15.68 1.39 -5.57
CA LEU A 84 -17.08 1.29 -5.13
C LEU A 84 -17.36 -0.05 -4.44
N GLN A 85 -16.85 -1.14 -5.00
CA GLN A 85 -16.98 -2.46 -4.40
C GLN A 85 -16.33 -2.51 -3.01
N LYS A 86 -15.13 -1.94 -2.87
CA LYS A 86 -14.48 -1.78 -1.57
C LYS A 86 -15.36 -1.02 -0.58
N GLU A 87 -15.92 0.13 -0.99
CA GLU A 87 -16.77 0.95 -0.13
C GLU A 87 -18.06 0.20 0.27
N ASN A 88 -18.60 -0.66 -0.60
CA ASN A 88 -19.72 -1.52 -0.25
C ASN A 88 -19.33 -2.55 0.81
N ASN A 89 -18.18 -3.20 0.66
CA ASN A 89 -17.69 -4.19 1.63
C ASN A 89 -17.41 -3.56 3.01
N PHE A 90 -17.10 -2.26 3.10
CA PHE A 90 -16.98 -1.57 4.37
C PHE A 90 -18.27 -1.55 5.20
N LYS A 91 -19.46 -1.73 4.60
CA LYS A 91 -20.73 -1.79 5.34
C LYS A 91 -20.79 -2.97 6.32
N GLU A 92 -20.06 -4.04 6.04
CA GLU A 92 -20.01 -5.24 6.88
C GLU A 92 -18.94 -5.14 7.99
N ILE A 93 -18.07 -4.13 7.93
CA ILE A 93 -16.91 -3.99 8.83
C ILE A 93 -17.04 -2.74 9.72
N LEU A 94 -17.52 -1.64 9.14
CA LEU A 94 -17.60 -0.34 9.79
C LEU A 94 -18.99 -0.11 10.37
N THR A 95 -19.06 0.64 11.47
CA THR A 95 -20.34 1.19 11.94
C THR A 95 -20.86 2.25 10.96
N THR A 96 -22.17 2.54 11.03
CA THR A 96 -22.79 3.61 10.23
C THR A 96 -22.09 4.97 10.43
N GLN A 97 -21.67 5.28 11.66
CA GLN A 97 -20.94 6.51 11.98
C GLN A 97 -19.56 6.53 11.31
N GLN A 98 -18.80 5.44 11.42
CA GLN A 98 -17.49 5.31 10.78
C GLN A 98 -17.58 5.40 9.26
N LEU A 99 -18.56 4.72 8.65
CA LEU A 99 -18.78 4.77 7.20
C LEU A 99 -19.16 6.18 6.73
N THR A 100 -19.98 6.91 7.50
CA THR A 100 -20.32 8.31 7.22
C THR A 100 -19.10 9.21 7.31
N SER A 101 -18.27 9.03 8.35
CA SER A 101 -17.01 9.76 8.51
C SER A 101 -16.04 9.47 7.36
N TYR A 102 -15.91 8.21 6.94
CA TYR A 102 -15.11 7.83 5.76
C TYR A 102 -15.56 8.59 4.52
N ARG A 103 -16.86 8.58 4.21
CA ARG A 103 -17.41 9.27 3.03
C ARG A 103 -17.17 10.77 3.05
N LYS A 104 -17.30 11.41 4.23
CA LYS A 104 -17.04 12.84 4.41
C LYS A 104 -15.57 13.20 4.22
N ASN A 105 -14.67 12.33 4.65
CA ASN A 105 -13.24 12.65 4.74
C ASN A 105 -12.36 11.99 3.66
N LYS A 106 -12.89 11.13 2.77
CA LYS A 106 -12.09 10.42 1.75
C LYS A 106 -11.36 11.33 0.76
N CYS A 107 -11.77 12.58 0.60
CA CYS A 107 -11.01 13.57 -0.17
C CYS A 107 -9.65 13.89 0.48
N GLU A 108 -9.57 13.93 1.82
CA GLU A 108 -8.30 14.09 2.55
C GLU A 108 -7.35 12.92 2.27
N LEU A 109 -7.89 11.69 2.29
CA LEU A 109 -7.14 10.49 1.96
C LEU A 109 -6.59 10.55 0.52
N LYS A 110 -7.39 11.01 -0.45
CA LYS A 110 -6.93 11.20 -1.84
C LYS A 110 -5.73 12.13 -1.92
N GLU A 111 -5.72 13.24 -1.16
CA GLU A 111 -4.59 14.15 -1.13
C GLU A 111 -3.34 13.53 -0.48
N LYS A 112 -3.49 12.69 0.54
CA LYS A 112 -2.37 11.93 1.13
C LYS A 112 -1.78 10.94 0.12
N LEU A 113 -2.61 10.22 -0.63
CA LEU A 113 -2.17 9.30 -1.69
C LEU A 113 -1.45 10.01 -2.82
N LYS A 114 -1.93 11.19 -3.27
CA LYS A 114 -1.22 12.02 -4.25
C LYS A 114 0.17 12.43 -3.76
N LYS A 115 0.29 12.81 -2.49
CA LYS A 115 1.59 13.16 -1.89
C LYS A 115 2.54 11.97 -1.82
N LEU A 116 2.03 10.77 -1.54
CA LEU A 116 2.82 9.54 -1.59
C LEU A 116 3.36 9.31 -3.01
N PHE A 117 2.50 9.39 -4.04
CA PHE A 117 2.90 9.15 -5.43
C PHE A 117 3.93 10.16 -5.94
N LYS A 118 3.87 11.43 -5.50
CA LYS A 118 4.89 12.43 -5.84
C LYS A 118 6.27 12.16 -5.22
N ARG A 119 6.36 11.28 -4.22
CA ARG A 119 7.59 10.96 -3.48
C ARG A 119 8.19 9.61 -3.89
N LEU A 120 7.46 8.82 -4.66
CA LEU A 120 7.90 7.56 -5.25
C LEU A 120 8.44 7.83 -6.65
#